data_AF-A0A448X9F3-F1
#
_entry.id   AF-A0A448X9F3-F1
#
_cell.length_a   1.000
_cell.length_b   1.000
_cell.length_c   1.000
_cell.angle_alpha   90.00
_cell.angle_beta   90.00
_cell.angle_gamma   90.00
#
_symmetry.space_group_name_H-M   'P 1'
#
loop_
_entity.id
_entity.type
_entity.pdbx_description
1 polymer ?
#
loop_
_entity_poly.entity_id
_entity_poly.type
_entity_poly.pdbx_seq_one_letter_code
_entity_poly.pdbx_strand_id
1 'polypeptide(L)'
;MKKFIWNKTNWGDFLRVNASREDRVTSKYSQNNLLKRKSNKVPVMATEKDYFSDHAIKLPDVYNFMLRTLIMLIGTAFLILGRIKIMGFELPHFTEFDNPAAHADTLTRRLTHLYLIPLNLFLMICPIWLCADWTMGSLPLVRSLKDLRNLSTVICFIIFIALGIWAISPKILKRHGRTLCMALGMLIIPFIPA
;
A
#
# COMPACT_ATOMS: atom_id res chain seq x y z
N MET A 1 1.84 73.33 -8.21
CA MET A 1 0.83 72.29 -8.56
C MET A 1 0.90 72.02 -10.05
N LYS A 2 1.36 70.83 -10.47
CA LYS A 2 1.51 70.49 -11.90
C LYS A 2 0.17 70.05 -12.50
N LYS A 3 -0.24 70.75 -13.57
CA LYS A 3 -1.39 70.47 -14.44
C LYS A 3 -1.34 69.03 -14.97
N PHE A 4 -2.38 68.25 -14.68
CA PHE A 4 -2.63 66.97 -15.34
C PHE A 4 -3.51 67.23 -16.57
N ILE A 5 -2.87 67.34 -17.73
CA ILE A 5 -3.54 67.55 -19.03
C ILE A 5 -4.01 66.17 -19.51
N TRP A 6 -5.32 65.93 -19.49
CA TRP A 6 -5.90 64.76 -20.16
C TRP A 6 -5.85 64.99 -21.67
N ASN A 7 -4.95 64.29 -22.34
CA ASN A 7 -4.94 64.25 -23.80
C ASN A 7 -6.02 63.26 -24.26
N LYS A 8 -6.91 63.65 -25.18
CA LYS A 8 -7.89 62.76 -25.81
C LYS A 8 -7.14 61.73 -26.67
N THR A 9 -6.64 60.66 -26.09
CA THR A 9 -6.21 59.49 -26.84
C THR A 9 -7.45 58.78 -27.37
N ASN A 10 -7.58 58.75 -28.69
CA ASN A 10 -8.61 58.07 -29.45
C ASN A 10 -8.86 56.66 -28.91
N TRP A 11 -10.03 56.44 -28.31
CA TRP A 11 -10.49 55.12 -27.89
C TRP A 11 -10.47 54.10 -29.05
N GLY A 12 -10.67 54.57 -30.29
CA GLY A 12 -10.54 53.73 -31.49
C GLY A 12 -9.13 53.18 -31.71
N ASP A 13 -8.08 53.95 -31.40
CA ASP A 13 -6.70 53.51 -31.53
C ASP A 13 -6.32 52.55 -30.40
N PHE A 14 -6.82 52.78 -29.18
CA PHE A 14 -6.65 51.85 -28.07
C PHE A 14 -7.32 50.50 -28.35
N LEU A 15 -8.54 50.50 -28.87
CA LEU A 15 -9.26 49.28 -29.26
C LEU A 15 -8.57 48.58 -30.45
N ARG A 16 -8.09 49.32 -31.46
CA ARG A 16 -7.31 48.74 -32.57
C ARG A 16 -6.00 48.09 -32.10
N VAL A 17 -5.26 48.74 -31.21
CA VAL A 17 -3.99 48.23 -30.67
C VAL A 17 -4.22 46.97 -29.83
N ASN A 18 -5.28 46.94 -29.01
CA ASN A 18 -5.62 45.78 -28.21
C ASN A 18 -6.18 44.62 -29.03
N ALA A 19 -7.04 44.87 -30.02
CA ALA A 19 -7.50 43.85 -30.96
C ALA A 19 -6.32 43.22 -31.72
N SER A 20 -5.41 44.04 -32.25
CA SER A 20 -4.16 43.55 -32.87
C SER A 20 -3.21 42.84 -31.90
N ARG A 21 -3.31 43.06 -30.58
CA ARG A 21 -2.55 42.31 -29.59
C ARG A 21 -3.19 40.95 -29.32
N GLU A 22 -4.51 40.90 -29.17
CA GLU A 22 -5.25 39.65 -29.02
C GLU A 22 -5.07 38.74 -30.23
N ASP A 23 -5.15 39.27 -31.45
CA ASP A 23 -4.90 38.50 -32.69
C ASP A 23 -3.48 37.92 -32.76
N ARG A 24 -2.49 38.67 -32.26
CA ARG A 24 -1.09 38.18 -32.19
C ARG A 24 -0.92 37.11 -31.10
N VAL A 25 -1.62 37.23 -29.98
CA VAL A 25 -1.59 36.24 -28.90
C VAL A 25 -2.29 34.96 -29.36
N THR A 26 -3.48 35.05 -29.96
CA THR A 26 -4.22 33.89 -30.48
C THR A 26 -3.47 33.21 -31.64
N SER A 27 -2.84 33.99 -32.53
CA SER A 27 -1.96 33.48 -33.58
C SER A 27 -0.77 32.69 -33.00
N LYS A 28 -0.07 33.24 -32.00
CA LYS A 28 1.04 32.55 -31.31
C LYS A 28 0.58 31.29 -30.57
N TYR A 29 -0.56 31.34 -29.88
CA TYR A 29 -1.14 30.16 -29.21
C TYR A 29 -1.53 29.07 -30.22
N SER A 30 -2.11 29.46 -31.36
CA SER A 30 -2.46 28.54 -32.43
C SER A 30 -1.21 27.92 -33.08
N GLN A 31 -0.18 28.74 -33.38
CA GLN A 31 1.10 28.25 -33.88
C GLN A 31 1.79 27.30 -32.89
N ASN A 32 1.80 27.63 -31.60
CA ASN A 32 2.36 26.76 -30.57
C ASN A 32 1.59 25.44 -30.45
N ASN A 33 0.26 25.45 -30.56
CA ASN A 33 -0.55 24.24 -30.60
C ASN A 33 -0.36 23.42 -31.87
N LEU A 34 -0.15 24.07 -33.03
CA LEU A 34 0.19 23.41 -34.29
C LEU A 34 1.59 22.81 -34.27
N LEU A 35 2.56 23.48 -33.63
CA LEU A 35 3.90 22.96 -33.37
C LEU A 35 3.86 21.80 -32.37
N LYS A 36 3.04 21.89 -31.31
CA LYS A 36 2.77 20.77 -30.38
C LYS A 36 2.11 19.60 -31.09
N ARG A 37 1.17 19.85 -32.02
CA ARG A 37 0.55 18.81 -32.86
C ARG A 37 1.50 18.25 -33.93
N LYS A 38 2.45 19.05 -34.43
CA LYS A 38 3.54 18.59 -35.32
C LYS A 38 4.60 17.77 -34.57
N SER A 39 4.89 18.12 -33.32
CA SER A 39 5.71 17.34 -32.39
C SER A 39 4.98 16.08 -31.92
N ASN A 40 3.66 16.14 -31.79
CA ASN A 40 2.76 15.00 -31.57
C ASN A 40 2.28 14.37 -32.89
N LYS A 41 2.97 14.60 -34.02
CA LYS A 41 2.80 13.73 -35.17
C LYS A 41 3.26 12.37 -34.71
N VAL A 42 2.27 11.49 -34.55
CA VAL A 42 2.28 10.03 -34.49
C VAL A 42 3.58 9.49 -33.93
N PRO A 43 3.62 8.82 -32.75
CA PRO A 43 4.83 8.10 -32.37
C PRO A 43 5.24 7.31 -33.60
N VAL A 44 6.37 7.67 -34.22
CA VAL A 44 7.00 6.84 -35.27
C VAL A 44 6.94 5.48 -34.67
N MET A 45 6.13 4.58 -35.25
CA MET A 45 5.76 3.28 -34.66
C MET A 45 7.01 2.75 -34.02
N ALA A 46 7.12 2.95 -32.70
CA ALA A 46 8.34 2.64 -31.98
C ALA A 46 8.45 1.16 -32.27
N THR A 47 9.51 0.80 -32.99
CA THR A 47 9.59 -0.56 -33.51
C THR A 47 9.45 -1.46 -32.29
N GLU A 48 8.86 -2.64 -32.42
CA GLU A 48 8.65 -3.53 -31.27
C GLU A 48 9.94 -3.62 -30.41
N LYS A 49 11.10 -3.58 -31.08
CA LYS A 49 12.44 -3.40 -30.50
C LYS A 49 12.63 -2.17 -29.61
N ASP A 50 12.20 -0.98 -30.01
CA ASP A 50 12.36 0.26 -29.24
C ASP A 50 11.49 0.24 -27.97
N TYR A 51 10.26 -0.28 -28.07
CA TYR A 51 9.39 -0.50 -26.91
C TYR A 51 10.00 -1.51 -25.93
N PHE A 52 10.52 -2.62 -26.45
CA PHE A 52 11.20 -3.64 -25.64
C PHE A 52 12.53 -3.13 -25.06
N SER A 53 13.26 -2.26 -25.76
CA SER A 53 14.53 -1.68 -25.30
C SER A 53 14.31 -0.65 -24.19
N ASP A 54 13.26 0.15 -24.26
CA ASP A 54 12.92 1.12 -23.20
C ASP A 54 12.33 0.47 -21.94
N HIS A 55 11.70 -0.71 -22.09
CA HIS A 55 11.21 -1.54 -20.98
C HIS A 55 12.19 -2.66 -20.59
N ALA A 56 13.33 -2.77 -21.28
CA ALA A 56 14.38 -3.72 -20.93
C ALA A 56 14.96 -3.30 -19.58
N ILE A 57 14.90 -4.20 -18.62
CA ILE A 57 15.55 -3.98 -17.33
C ILE A 57 17.04 -3.86 -17.61
N LYS A 58 17.61 -2.68 -17.37
CA LYS A 58 19.02 -2.43 -17.65
C LYS A 58 19.85 -3.33 -16.72
N LEU A 59 20.85 -4.04 -17.25
CA LEU A 59 21.80 -4.83 -16.46
C LEU A 59 22.32 -4.12 -15.19
N PRO A 60 22.73 -2.83 -15.24
CA PRO A 60 23.14 -2.12 -14.03
C PRO A 60 22.02 -1.93 -12.99
N ASP A 61 20.76 -1.85 -13.41
CA ASP A 61 19.61 -1.77 -12.49
C ASP A 61 19.37 -3.13 -11.80
N VAL A 62 19.50 -4.24 -12.54
CA VAL A 62 19.44 -5.59 -11.96
C VAL A 62 20.57 -5.80 -10.96
N TYR A 63 21.79 -5.40 -11.30
CA TYR A 63 22.96 -5.52 -10.42
C TYR A 63 22.75 -4.75 -9.11
N ASN A 64 22.34 -3.47 -9.19
CA ASN A 64 22.07 -2.66 -8.01
C ASN A 64 20.92 -3.24 -7.17
N PHE A 65 19.88 -3.77 -7.80
CA PHE A 65 18.78 -4.44 -7.10
C PHE A 65 19.24 -5.72 -6.39
N MET A 66 20.01 -6.57 -7.07
CA MET A 66 20.56 -7.81 -6.50
C MET A 66 21.49 -7.49 -5.32
N LEU A 67 22.36 -6.49 -5.47
CA LEU A 67 23.30 -6.07 -4.44
C LEU A 67 22.58 -5.52 -3.20
N ARG A 68 21.58 -4.64 -3.39
CA ARG A 68 20.73 -4.15 -2.29
C ARG A 68 20.00 -5.29 -1.59
N THR A 69 19.43 -6.22 -2.35
CA THR A 69 18.72 -7.38 -1.81
C THR A 69 19.67 -8.29 -1.02
N LEU A 70 20.88 -8.52 -1.54
CA LEU A 70 21.91 -9.31 -0.87
C LEU A 70 22.35 -8.65 0.44
N ILE A 71 22.58 -7.33 0.45
CA ILE A 71 22.93 -6.59 1.68
C ILE A 71 21.81 -6.70 2.71
N MET A 72 20.55 -6.54 2.31
CA MET A 72 19.40 -6.71 3.21
C MET A 72 19.32 -8.13 3.77
N LEU A 73 19.56 -9.16 2.94
CA LEU A 73 19.58 -10.56 3.38
C LEU A 73 20.70 -10.85 4.37
N ILE A 74 21.92 -10.40 4.07
CA ILE A 74 23.09 -10.57 4.96
C ILE A 74 22.87 -9.82 6.27
N GLY A 75 22.39 -8.57 6.21
CA GLY A 75 22.07 -7.80 7.40
C GLY A 75 20.99 -8.46 8.25
N THR A 76 19.92 -8.96 7.62
CA THR A 76 18.85 -9.71 8.31
C THR A 76 19.40 -10.98 8.96
N ALA A 77 20.22 -11.76 8.25
CA ALA A 77 20.86 -12.95 8.80
C ALA A 77 21.75 -12.60 10.01
N PHE A 78 22.54 -11.52 9.91
CA PHE A 78 23.38 -11.06 11.02
C PHE A 78 22.54 -10.65 12.24
N LEU A 79 21.44 -9.93 12.04
CA LEU A 79 20.52 -9.55 13.13
C LEU A 79 19.86 -10.78 13.76
N ILE A 80 19.43 -11.77 12.97
CA ILE A 80 18.85 -13.02 13.48
C ILE A 80 19.91 -13.81 14.28
N LEU A 81 21.13 -13.95 13.76
CA LEU A 81 22.22 -14.62 14.48
C LEU A 81 22.57 -13.87 15.78
N GLY A 82 22.59 -12.54 15.75
CA GLY A 82 22.75 -11.71 16.94
C GLY A 82 21.65 -11.96 17.96
N ARG A 83 20.39 -12.00 17.53
CA ARG A 83 19.24 -12.32 18.39
C ARG A 83 19.39 -13.69 19.03
N ILE A 84 19.67 -14.74 18.24
CA ILE A 84 19.82 -16.11 18.75
C ILE A 84 20.97 -16.19 19.77
N LYS A 85 22.09 -15.51 19.49
CA LYS A 85 23.23 -15.44 20.41
C LYS A 85 22.88 -14.75 21.72
N ILE A 86 22.14 -13.64 21.68
CA ILE A 86 21.66 -12.93 22.88
C ILE A 86 20.69 -13.80 23.68
N MET A 87 19.83 -14.56 23.00
CA MET A 87 18.85 -15.48 23.61
C MET A 87 19.47 -16.79 24.13
N GLY A 88 20.79 -16.98 23.99
CA GLY A 88 21.47 -18.17 24.53
C GLY A 88 21.12 -19.48 23.83
N PHE A 89 20.64 -19.43 22.57
CA PHE A 89 20.17 -20.60 21.81
C PHE A 89 19.02 -21.38 22.45
N GLU A 90 18.35 -20.82 23.46
CA GLU A 90 17.17 -21.41 24.06
C GLU A 90 15.90 -20.80 23.45
N LEU A 91 14.88 -21.63 23.24
CA LEU A 91 13.56 -21.11 22.86
C LEU A 91 12.89 -20.49 24.09
N PRO A 92 12.15 -19.38 23.92
CA PRO A 92 11.38 -18.82 25.02
C PRO A 92 10.39 -19.86 25.54
N HIS A 93 10.47 -20.14 26.84
CA HIS A 93 9.54 -21.04 27.52
C HIS A 93 8.31 -20.24 27.95
N PHE A 94 7.20 -20.41 27.23
CA PHE A 94 5.93 -19.80 27.60
C PHE A 94 5.20 -20.66 28.62
N THR A 95 4.75 -20.06 29.72
CA THR A 95 3.96 -20.74 30.74
C THR A 95 2.46 -20.63 30.46
N GLU A 96 1.63 -21.40 31.18
CA GLU A 96 0.16 -21.28 31.12
C GLU A 96 -0.31 -19.88 31.53
N PHE A 97 0.44 -19.23 32.43
CA PHE A 97 0.17 -17.86 32.83
C PHE A 97 0.40 -16.87 31.68
N ASP A 98 1.38 -17.12 30.82
CA ASP A 98 1.70 -16.27 29.68
C ASP A 98 0.72 -16.47 28.51
N ASN A 99 0.34 -17.72 28.27
CA ASN A 99 -0.60 -18.06 27.21
C ASN A 99 -1.49 -19.25 27.62
N PRO A 100 -2.62 -18.98 28.31
CA PRO A 100 -3.52 -20.05 28.76
C PRO A 100 -4.16 -20.81 27.60
N ALA A 101 -4.35 -20.16 26.44
CA ALA A 101 -4.92 -20.81 25.26
C ALA A 101 -3.98 -21.85 24.63
N ALA A 102 -2.67 -21.60 24.63
CA ALA A 102 -1.68 -22.55 24.08
C ALA A 102 -1.60 -23.85 24.89
N HIS A 103 -1.87 -23.77 26.20
CA HIS A 103 -1.81 -24.88 27.16
C HIS A 103 -3.13 -25.63 27.34
N ALA A 104 -4.23 -25.11 26.79
CA ALA A 104 -5.53 -25.76 26.84
C ALA A 104 -5.63 -27.00 25.93
N ASP A 105 -6.68 -27.81 26.13
CA ASP A 105 -7.03 -28.94 25.27
C ASP A 105 -7.08 -28.55 23.79
N THR A 106 -6.78 -29.50 22.91
CA THR A 106 -6.63 -29.26 21.47
C THR A 106 -7.82 -28.51 20.85
N LEU A 107 -9.05 -28.88 21.22
CA LEU A 107 -10.27 -28.22 20.75
C LEU A 107 -10.38 -26.79 21.29
N THR A 108 -10.30 -26.61 22.61
CA THR A 108 -10.37 -25.31 23.27
C THR A 108 -9.31 -24.34 22.75
N ARG A 109 -8.08 -24.84 22.57
CA ARG A 109 -6.97 -24.10 21.97
C ARG A 109 -7.29 -23.62 20.57
N ARG A 110 -7.79 -24.51 19.69
CA ARG A 110 -8.14 -24.14 18.31
C ARG A 110 -9.28 -23.14 18.26
N LEU A 111 -10.34 -23.34 19.03
CA LEU A 111 -11.47 -22.42 19.07
C LEU A 111 -11.07 -21.05 19.60
N THR A 112 -10.27 -21.02 20.66
CA THR A 112 -9.77 -19.76 21.24
C THR A 112 -8.86 -19.03 20.25
N HIS A 113 -7.90 -19.72 19.61
CA HIS A 113 -7.05 -19.10 18.58
C HIS A 113 -7.83 -18.57 17.38
N LEU A 114 -8.87 -19.28 16.93
CA LEU A 114 -9.74 -18.80 15.86
C LEU A 114 -10.54 -17.57 16.29
N TYR A 115 -10.98 -17.50 17.56
CA TYR A 115 -11.68 -16.36 18.13
C TYR A 115 -10.80 -15.11 18.31
N LEU A 116 -9.49 -15.27 18.47
CA LEU A 116 -8.57 -14.13 18.52
C LEU A 116 -8.54 -13.33 17.22
N ILE A 117 -8.84 -13.95 16.06
CA ILE A 117 -8.86 -13.28 14.76
C ILE A 117 -9.93 -12.17 14.72
N PRO A 118 -11.24 -12.45 14.90
CA PRO A 118 -12.26 -11.41 14.91
C PRO A 118 -12.09 -10.44 16.08
N LEU A 119 -11.56 -10.88 17.23
CA LEU A 119 -11.27 -10.00 18.36
C LEU A 119 -10.21 -8.96 18.00
N ASN A 120 -9.09 -9.37 17.40
CA ASN A 120 -8.04 -8.45 16.96
C ASN A 120 -8.54 -7.51 15.85
N LEU A 121 -9.34 -8.01 14.92
CA LEU A 121 -9.95 -7.16 13.89
C LEU A 121 -10.90 -6.11 14.51
N PHE A 122 -11.67 -6.50 15.53
CA PHE A 122 -12.52 -5.58 16.27
C PHE A 122 -11.68 -4.51 16.99
N LEU A 123 -10.56 -4.89 17.61
CA LEU A 123 -9.64 -3.94 18.27
C LEU A 123 -9.02 -2.94 17.29
N MET A 124 -8.79 -3.32 16.03
CA MET A 124 -8.34 -2.38 14.98
C MET A 124 -9.40 -1.31 14.65
N ILE A 125 -10.69 -1.64 14.77
CA ILE A 125 -11.81 -0.72 14.51
C ILE A 125 -12.13 0.10 15.77
N CYS A 126 -12.06 -0.53 16.94
CA CYS A 126 -12.46 0.05 18.21
C CYS A 126 -11.50 -0.38 19.33
N PRO A 127 -10.47 0.43 19.66
CA PRO A 127 -9.41 0.07 20.60
C PRO A 127 -9.79 0.32 22.07
N ILE A 128 -11.01 -0.05 22.47
CA ILE A 128 -11.54 0.22 23.82
C ILE A 128 -11.19 -0.88 24.85
N TRP A 129 -10.72 -2.04 24.41
CA TRP A 129 -10.37 -3.20 25.25
C TRP A 129 -8.94 -3.71 25.01
N LEU A 130 -8.00 -2.78 24.83
CA LEU A 130 -6.60 -3.13 24.56
C LEU A 130 -5.88 -3.51 25.86
N CYS A 131 -5.89 -4.79 26.22
CA CYS A 131 -5.01 -5.32 27.26
C CYS A 131 -3.61 -5.58 26.69
N ALA A 132 -2.57 -5.35 27.49
CA ALA A 132 -1.17 -5.40 27.06
C ALA A 132 -0.71 -6.79 26.58
N ASP A 133 -1.40 -7.86 26.98
CA ASP A 133 -1.17 -9.22 26.50
C ASP A 133 -2.35 -10.14 26.91
N TRP A 134 -2.44 -11.32 26.29
CA TRP A 134 -3.47 -12.34 26.59
C TRP A 134 -3.12 -13.20 27.79
N THR A 135 -2.26 -12.67 28.67
CA THR A 135 -1.75 -13.35 29.86
C THR A 135 -2.81 -13.35 30.96
N MET A 136 -2.54 -14.10 32.03
CA MET A 136 -3.35 -14.16 33.25
C MET A 136 -4.82 -14.53 33.03
N GLY A 137 -5.17 -15.15 31.89
CA GLY A 137 -6.57 -15.45 31.58
C GLY A 137 -7.43 -14.21 31.36
N SER A 138 -6.85 -13.10 30.92
CA SER A 138 -7.58 -11.86 30.56
C SER A 138 -8.67 -12.11 29.52
N LEU A 139 -8.50 -13.12 28.67
CA LEU A 139 -9.51 -13.63 27.75
C LEU A 139 -10.02 -15.01 28.16
N PRO A 140 -11.32 -15.17 28.44
CA PRO A 140 -11.91 -16.47 28.78
C PRO A 140 -11.86 -17.44 27.59
N LEU A 141 -11.33 -18.64 27.82
CA LEU A 141 -11.19 -19.73 26.85
C LEU A 141 -12.53 -20.17 26.24
N VAL A 142 -12.53 -20.45 24.94
CA VAL A 142 -13.69 -20.98 24.22
C VAL A 142 -13.71 -22.51 24.34
N ARG A 143 -14.51 -23.03 25.29
CA ARG A 143 -14.52 -24.46 25.65
C ARG A 143 -15.45 -25.33 24.80
N SER A 144 -16.36 -24.73 24.03
CA SER A 144 -17.39 -25.47 23.29
C SER A 144 -17.65 -24.87 21.90
N LEU A 145 -18.03 -25.74 20.96
CA LEU A 145 -18.49 -25.35 19.63
C LEU A 145 -19.79 -24.54 19.67
N LYS A 146 -20.61 -24.72 20.71
CA LYS A 146 -21.90 -24.02 20.88
C LYS A 146 -21.75 -22.61 21.48
N ASP A 147 -20.53 -22.17 21.76
CA ASP A 147 -20.30 -20.81 22.24
C ASP A 147 -20.68 -19.79 21.16
N LEU A 148 -21.44 -18.76 21.54
CA LEU A 148 -21.88 -17.67 20.66
C LEU A 148 -20.69 -16.97 20.00
N ARG A 149 -19.52 -16.98 20.65
CA ARG A 149 -18.27 -16.41 20.11
C ARG A 149 -17.84 -17.07 18.81
N ASN A 150 -18.17 -18.35 18.59
CA ASN A 150 -17.88 -19.02 17.32
C ASN A 150 -18.70 -18.45 16.15
N LEU A 151 -19.80 -17.75 16.41
CA LEU A 151 -20.51 -17.05 15.35
C LEU A 151 -19.66 -15.90 14.78
N SER A 152 -18.94 -15.18 15.65
CA SER A 152 -18.06 -14.09 15.23
C SER A 152 -16.91 -14.58 14.35
N THR A 153 -16.36 -15.77 14.64
CA THR A 153 -15.31 -16.38 13.81
C THR A 153 -15.84 -16.75 12.44
N VAL A 154 -17.00 -17.43 12.39
CA VAL A 154 -17.65 -17.80 11.13
C VAL A 154 -17.93 -16.57 10.26
N ILE A 155 -18.52 -15.51 10.83
CA ILE A 155 -18.79 -14.26 10.10
C ILE A 155 -17.49 -13.65 9.56
N CYS A 156 -16.43 -13.58 10.38
CA CYS A 156 -15.14 -13.04 9.97
C CYS A 156 -14.54 -13.82 8.80
N PHE A 157 -14.58 -15.15 8.83
CA PHE A 157 -14.08 -15.99 7.73
C PHE A 157 -14.92 -15.84 6.47
N ILE A 158 -16.25 -15.73 6.57
CA ILE A 158 -17.12 -15.45 5.42
C ILE A 158 -16.72 -14.11 4.77
N ILE A 159 -16.49 -13.07 5.56
CA ILE A 159 -16.05 -11.76 5.06
C ILE A 159 -14.69 -11.88 4.37
N PHE A 160 -13.70 -12.54 4.97
CA PHE A 160 -12.38 -12.73 4.35
C PHE A 160 -12.44 -13.54 3.06
N ILE A 161 -13.25 -14.59 3.00
CA ILE A 161 -13.44 -15.36 1.77
C ILE A 161 -14.09 -14.48 0.68
N ALA A 162 -15.15 -13.74 1.02
CA ALA A 162 -15.81 -12.83 0.08
C ALA A 162 -14.84 -11.75 -0.44
N LEU A 163 -14.07 -11.13 0.45
CA LEU A 163 -13.04 -10.16 0.09
C LEU A 163 -11.93 -10.78 -0.76
N GLY A 164 -11.51 -12.01 -0.46
CA GLY A 164 -10.52 -12.75 -1.24
C GLY A 164 -11.00 -13.03 -2.67
N ILE A 165 -12.23 -13.51 -2.83
CA ILE A 165 -12.86 -13.74 -4.14
C ILE A 165 -12.95 -12.41 -4.90
N TRP A 166 -13.38 -11.33 -4.23
CA TRP A 166 -13.44 -10.00 -4.83
C TRP A 166 -12.06 -9.49 -5.26
N ALA A 167 -11.04 -9.70 -4.43
CA ALA A 167 -9.66 -9.29 -4.71
C ALA A 167 -9.04 -10.03 -5.91
N ILE A 168 -9.43 -11.29 -6.14
CA ILE A 168 -8.94 -12.10 -7.26
C ILE A 168 -9.63 -11.72 -8.59
N SER A 169 -10.72 -10.94 -8.54
CA SER A 169 -11.43 -10.51 -9.75
C SER A 169 -10.48 -9.84 -10.76
N PRO A 170 -10.53 -10.19 -12.05
CA PRO A 170 -9.54 -9.75 -13.04
C PRO A 170 -9.48 -8.23 -13.22
N LYS A 171 -10.58 -7.53 -12.93
CA LYS A 171 -10.64 -6.05 -12.94
C LYS A 171 -9.80 -5.45 -11.81
N ILE A 172 -9.91 -5.98 -10.60
CA ILE A 172 -9.17 -5.52 -9.43
C ILE A 172 -7.70 -5.90 -9.58
N LEU A 173 -7.40 -7.15 -9.95
CA LEU A 173 -6.02 -7.63 -10.03
C LEU A 173 -5.19 -6.84 -11.07
N LYS A 174 -5.78 -6.50 -12.22
CA LYS A 174 -5.12 -5.66 -13.24
C LYS A 174 -4.84 -4.24 -12.74
N ARG A 175 -5.72 -3.67 -11.92
CA ARG A 175 -5.62 -2.27 -11.46
C ARG A 175 -4.81 -2.11 -10.17
N HIS A 176 -4.93 -3.06 -9.24
CA HIS A 176 -4.45 -2.97 -7.86
C HIS A 176 -3.61 -4.18 -7.42
N GLY A 177 -3.25 -5.10 -8.32
CA GLY A 177 -2.53 -6.32 -7.96
C GLY A 177 -1.23 -6.07 -7.17
N ARG A 178 -0.47 -5.04 -7.53
CA ARG A 178 0.73 -4.62 -6.78
C ARG A 178 0.41 -4.24 -5.33
N THR A 179 -0.62 -3.41 -5.13
CA THR A 179 -1.07 -2.99 -3.80
C THR A 179 -1.58 -4.17 -2.99
N LEU A 180 -2.30 -5.10 -3.61
CA LEU A 180 -2.76 -6.32 -2.95
C LEU A 180 -1.61 -7.21 -2.50
N CYS A 181 -0.58 -7.41 -3.33
CA CYS A 181 0.62 -8.16 -2.94
C CYS A 181 1.34 -7.49 -1.76
N MET A 182 1.45 -6.16 -1.76
CA MET A 182 2.05 -5.41 -0.65
C MET A 182 1.21 -5.54 0.63
N ALA A 183 -0.11 -5.39 0.54
CA ALA A 183 -1.03 -5.49 1.68
C ALA A 183 -1.05 -6.92 2.27
N LEU A 184 -1.06 -7.96 1.43
CA LEU A 184 -0.94 -9.34 1.87
C LEU A 184 0.41 -9.60 2.54
N GLY A 185 1.50 -9.05 2.00
CA GLY A 185 2.81 -9.09 2.64
C GLY A 185 2.79 -8.47 4.04
N MET A 186 2.20 -7.28 4.20
CA MET A 186 2.04 -6.62 5.50
C MET A 186 1.17 -7.39 6.48
N LEU A 187 0.23 -8.20 5.99
CA LEU A 187 -0.66 -9.01 6.85
C LEU A 187 -0.02 -10.34 7.27
N ILE A 188 0.88 -10.91 6.47
CA ILE A 188 1.48 -12.23 6.74
C ILE A 188 2.84 -12.10 7.44
N ILE A 189 3.72 -11.21 6.95
CA ILE A 189 5.12 -11.12 7.39
C ILE A 189 5.26 -10.90 8.91
N PRO A 190 4.47 -10.01 9.56
CA PRO A 190 4.60 -9.79 11.00
C PRO A 190 4.21 -10.99 11.88
N PHE A 191 3.44 -11.93 11.32
CA PHE A 191 2.90 -13.09 12.04
C PHE A 191 3.59 -14.41 11.66
N ILE A 192 4.66 -14.35 10.86
CA ILE A 192 5.57 -15.48 10.70
C ILE A 192 6.21 -15.72 12.08
N PRO A 193 6.11 -16.93 12.67
CA PRO A 193 6.69 -17.20 13.97
C PRO A 193 8.18 -16.86 13.96
N ALA A 194 8.58 -15.97 14.87
CA ALA A 194 9.92 -15.42 15.01
C ALA A 194 10.89 -16.37 15.73
#